data_AF-A0A497KGN1-F1
#
_entry.id   AF-A0A497KGN1-F1
#
_cell.length_a   1.000
_cell.length_b   1.000
_cell.length_c   1.000
_cell.angle_alpha   90.00
_cell.angle_beta   90.00
_cell.angle_gamma   90.00
#
_symmetry.space_group_name_H-M   'P 1'
#
loop_
_entity.id
_entity.type
_entity.pdbx_description
1 polymer ?
#
loop_
_entity_poly.entity_id
_entity_poly.type
_entity_poly.pdbx_seq_one_letter_code
_entity_poly.pdbx_strand_id
1 'polypeptide(L)'
;MKIREILNFGYLPRVEGHLMFTVDVKTGNAQVEVMEGVRLFEGFVRGRKYDEVPYIVSRICGLCPCSHNLCAIKAIEDAFEIQPSEQTIKLRKLIVFGEVIQSHLAHLYLLALPDYMGVKDIFDIYKKHPEEVKIGLKLRENANYMLEVVGGRPVHPIRTTINGFLKIPTKTQLKELLNKMKESVEYAVKTVELFAKLEIPNFERKTEYVALKNENEYGLYDGKVVSSEGLNVEGKDYM
;
A
#
# COMPACT_ATOMS: atom_id res chain seq x y z
N MET A 1 45.22 -14.45 -2.92
CA MET A 1 44.08 -13.75 -2.31
C MET A 1 43.43 -12.88 -3.38
N LYS A 2 42.39 -13.39 -4.08
CA LYS A 2 41.70 -12.60 -5.11
C LYS A 2 40.84 -11.56 -4.40
N ILE A 3 41.29 -10.30 -4.40
CA ILE A 3 40.53 -9.16 -3.89
C ILE A 3 39.16 -9.18 -4.61
N ARG A 4 38.06 -9.38 -3.88
CA ARG A 4 36.71 -9.20 -4.42
C ARG A 4 36.48 -7.69 -4.48
N GLU A 5 36.26 -7.16 -5.68
CA GLU A 5 35.91 -5.75 -5.86
C GLU A 5 34.39 -5.66 -5.80
N ILE A 6 33.90 -5.41 -4.60
CA ILE A 6 32.48 -5.33 -4.28
C ILE A 6 32.11 -3.86 -4.17
N LEU A 7 31.19 -3.40 -5.01
CA LEU A 7 30.57 -2.09 -4.85
C LEU A 7 29.40 -2.22 -3.88
N ASN A 8 29.53 -1.58 -2.72
CA ASN A 8 28.47 -1.48 -1.72
C ASN A 8 27.87 -0.07 -1.81
N PHE A 9 26.61 0.01 -2.23
CA PHE A 9 25.89 1.27 -2.37
C PHE A 9 25.26 1.76 -1.06
N GLY A 10 25.52 1.06 0.05
CA GLY A 10 24.95 1.33 1.36
C GLY A 10 23.44 1.10 1.40
N TYR A 11 22.75 1.90 2.19
CA TYR A 11 21.29 1.90 2.29
C TYR A 11 20.67 2.48 1.02
N LEU A 12 19.73 1.75 0.41
CA LEU A 12 18.98 2.23 -0.73
C LEU A 12 17.99 3.32 -0.30
N PRO A 13 18.13 4.59 -0.73
CA PRO A 13 17.19 5.65 -0.36
C PRO A 13 15.86 5.50 -1.11
N ARG A 14 14.82 6.21 -0.62
CA ARG A 14 13.50 6.31 -1.27
C ARG A 14 12.82 4.95 -1.50
N VAL A 15 13.02 4.03 -0.57
CA VAL A 15 12.23 2.80 -0.39
C VAL A 15 11.75 2.73 1.06
N GLU A 16 10.65 2.01 1.31
CA GLU A 16 10.25 1.66 2.67
C GLU A 16 11.02 0.43 3.13
N GLY A 17 11.36 0.37 4.43
CA GLY A 17 12.23 -0.66 4.98
C GLY A 17 13.72 -0.40 4.71
N HIS A 18 14.58 -1.33 5.16
CA HIS A 18 16.03 -1.20 5.03
C HIS A 18 16.57 -2.19 4.01
N LEU A 19 17.05 -1.68 2.87
CA LEU A 19 17.62 -2.49 1.79
C LEU A 19 19.08 -2.09 1.54
N MET A 20 19.92 -3.09 1.26
CA MET A 20 21.29 -2.92 0.80
C MET A 20 21.44 -3.50 -0.59
N PHE A 21 22.08 -2.77 -1.50
CA PHE A 21 22.38 -3.23 -2.85
C PHE A 21 23.87 -3.41 -3.04
N THR A 22 24.27 -4.58 -3.51
CA THR A 22 25.66 -4.98 -3.67
C THR A 22 25.89 -5.55 -5.06
N VAL A 23 26.96 -5.11 -5.72
CA VAL A 23 27.37 -5.62 -7.04
C VAL A 23 28.81 -6.16 -6.96
N ASP A 24 29.00 -7.41 -7.34
CA ASP A 24 30.31 -8.00 -7.59
C ASP A 24 30.72 -7.68 -9.02
N VAL A 25 31.69 -6.76 -9.18
CA VAL A 25 32.10 -6.23 -10.48
C VAL A 25 32.78 -7.29 -11.35
N LYS A 26 33.37 -8.33 -10.73
CA LYS A 26 34.10 -9.38 -11.47
C LYS A 26 33.18 -10.41 -12.09
N THR A 27 32.10 -10.73 -11.39
CA THR A 27 31.10 -11.71 -11.84
C THR A 27 29.93 -11.06 -12.56
N GLY A 28 29.70 -9.76 -12.33
CA GLY A 28 28.49 -9.08 -12.78
C GLY A 28 27.27 -9.41 -11.93
N ASN A 29 27.42 -10.15 -10.83
CA ASN A 29 26.31 -10.52 -9.97
C ASN A 29 25.87 -9.33 -9.10
N ALA A 30 24.57 -9.10 -9.05
CA ALA A 30 23.95 -8.08 -8.21
C ALA A 30 23.01 -8.76 -7.20
N GLN A 31 23.00 -8.25 -5.97
CA GLN A 31 22.13 -8.74 -4.90
C GLN A 31 21.48 -7.56 -4.15
N VAL A 32 20.23 -7.77 -3.76
CA VAL A 32 19.50 -6.89 -2.82
C VAL A 32 19.30 -7.69 -1.54
N GLU A 33 19.71 -7.11 -0.42
CA GLU A 33 19.58 -7.71 0.90
C GLU A 33 18.62 -6.86 1.75
N VAL A 34 17.64 -7.51 2.38
CA VAL A 34 16.76 -6.87 3.36
C VAL A 34 17.49 -6.83 4.70
N MET A 35 17.89 -5.65 5.12
CA MET A 35 18.62 -5.37 6.35
C MET A 35 17.69 -5.02 7.52
N GLU A 36 16.38 -5.01 7.29
CA GLU A 36 15.41 -4.74 8.33
C GLU A 36 15.39 -5.89 9.35
N GLY A 37 15.57 -5.56 10.63
CA GLY A 37 15.59 -6.56 11.69
C GLY A 37 14.27 -7.32 11.77
N VAL A 38 14.36 -8.64 12.02
CA VAL A 38 13.17 -9.48 12.25
C VAL A 38 12.42 -9.00 13.49
N ARG A 39 11.21 -8.46 13.28
CA ARG A 39 10.33 -7.99 14.36
C ARG A 39 9.47 -9.08 14.98
N LEU A 40 9.45 -10.28 14.36
CA LEU A 40 8.84 -11.51 14.88
C LEU A 40 7.36 -11.36 15.27
N PHE A 41 6.58 -10.59 14.49
CA PHE A 41 5.15 -10.38 14.74
C PHE A 41 4.37 -11.70 14.86
N GLU A 42 4.72 -12.72 14.06
CA GLU A 42 4.10 -14.06 14.09
C GLU A 42 4.23 -14.74 15.46
N GLY A 43 5.41 -14.65 16.08
CA GLY A 43 5.63 -15.13 17.44
C GLY A 43 5.00 -14.23 18.50
N PHE A 44 5.08 -12.91 18.31
CA PHE A 44 4.58 -11.91 19.24
C PHE A 44 3.05 -11.93 19.45
N VAL A 45 2.29 -12.31 18.41
CA VAL A 45 0.82 -12.41 18.50
C VAL A 45 0.35 -13.71 19.17
N ARG A 46 1.23 -14.69 19.43
CA ARG A 46 0.84 -15.91 20.13
C ARG A 46 0.43 -15.61 21.58
N GLY A 47 -0.71 -16.15 22.00
CA GLY A 47 -1.25 -15.94 23.35
C GLY A 47 -1.88 -14.55 23.58
N ARG A 48 -1.88 -13.68 22.56
CA ARG A 48 -2.63 -12.42 22.57
C ARG A 48 -4.13 -12.69 22.45
N LYS A 49 -4.94 -11.76 22.95
CA LYS A 49 -6.38 -11.79 22.67
C LYS A 49 -6.61 -11.51 21.19
N TYR A 50 -7.59 -12.17 20.57
CA TYR A 50 -7.82 -12.01 19.14
C TYR A 50 -8.13 -10.55 18.75
N ASP A 51 -8.84 -9.82 19.60
CA ASP A 51 -9.31 -8.45 19.34
C ASP A 51 -8.21 -7.37 19.43
N GLU A 52 -7.07 -7.66 20.07
CA GLU A 52 -5.89 -6.77 20.04
C GLU A 52 -5.01 -6.99 18.79
N VAL A 53 -5.08 -8.18 18.17
CA VAL A 53 -4.19 -8.55 17.04
C VAL A 53 -4.28 -7.58 15.87
N PRO A 54 -5.46 -7.17 15.36
CA PRO A 54 -5.56 -6.22 14.26
C PRO A 54 -4.84 -4.90 14.50
N TYR A 55 -4.79 -4.44 15.75
CA TYR A 55 -4.07 -3.22 16.11
C TYR A 55 -2.57 -3.49 16.21
N ILE A 56 -2.16 -4.62 16.79
CA ILE A 56 -0.74 -4.99 16.85
C ILE A 56 -0.15 -5.07 15.44
N VAL A 57 -0.74 -5.88 14.55
CA VAL A 57 -0.15 -6.14 13.22
C VAL A 57 -0.22 -4.92 12.30
N SER A 58 -1.10 -3.96 12.55
CA SER A 58 -1.09 -2.71 11.79
C SER A 58 0.20 -1.88 12.00
N ARG A 59 1.07 -2.25 12.96
CA ARG A 59 2.38 -1.63 13.18
C ARG A 59 3.51 -2.34 12.43
N ILE A 60 3.20 -3.34 11.61
CA ILE A 60 4.17 -3.97 10.69
C ILE A 60 4.67 -2.94 9.67
N CYS A 61 3.82 -2.08 9.14
CA CYS A 61 4.24 -1.06 8.18
C CYS A 61 3.48 0.25 8.40
N GLY A 62 4.14 1.38 8.17
CA GLY A 62 3.54 2.71 8.24
C GLY A 62 2.76 3.10 6.98
N LEU A 63 2.98 2.43 5.84
CA LEU A 63 2.33 2.71 4.56
C LEU A 63 1.13 1.81 4.26
N CYS A 64 1.12 0.56 4.71
CA CYS A 64 -0.01 -0.38 4.54
C CYS A 64 -0.66 -0.87 5.86
N PRO A 65 -0.83 -0.01 6.90
CA PRO A 65 -1.34 -0.45 8.19
C PRO A 65 -2.80 -0.91 8.14
N CYS A 66 -3.61 -0.37 7.25
CA CYS A 66 -5.02 -0.74 7.08
C CYS A 66 -5.16 -2.11 6.44
N SER A 67 -4.33 -2.43 5.45
CA SER A 67 -4.28 -3.79 4.87
C SER A 67 -3.96 -4.82 5.95
N HIS A 68 -2.93 -4.60 6.77
CA HIS A 68 -2.62 -5.49 7.90
C HIS A 68 -3.78 -5.62 8.89
N ASN A 69 -4.41 -4.50 9.25
CA ASN A 69 -5.52 -4.48 10.18
C ASN A 69 -6.74 -5.27 9.65
N LEU A 70 -7.15 -5.00 8.41
CA LEU A 70 -8.31 -5.64 7.80
C LEU A 70 -8.06 -7.10 7.46
N CYS A 71 -6.84 -7.48 7.06
CA CYS A 71 -6.48 -8.88 6.86
C CYS A 71 -6.58 -9.68 8.17
N ALA A 72 -6.08 -9.12 9.28
CA ALA A 72 -6.20 -9.77 10.59
C ALA A 72 -7.67 -9.89 11.03
N ILE A 73 -8.47 -8.84 10.83
CA ILE A 73 -9.91 -8.89 11.12
C ILE A 73 -10.59 -9.99 10.31
N LYS A 74 -10.33 -10.06 9.00
CA LYS A 74 -10.90 -11.10 8.13
C LYS A 74 -10.49 -12.50 8.56
N ALA A 75 -9.22 -12.72 8.92
CA ALA A 75 -8.75 -14.01 9.40
C ALA A 75 -9.43 -14.45 10.71
N ILE A 76 -9.66 -13.49 11.63
CA ILE A 76 -10.36 -13.76 12.89
C ILE A 76 -11.85 -14.01 12.65
N GLU A 77 -12.49 -13.25 11.77
CA GLU A 77 -13.89 -13.45 11.41
C GLU A 77 -14.12 -14.81 10.75
N ASP A 78 -13.22 -15.22 9.86
CA ASP A 78 -13.24 -16.56 9.25
C ASP A 78 -13.11 -17.66 10.31
N ALA A 79 -12.16 -17.52 11.26
CA ALA A 79 -11.96 -18.48 12.35
C ALA A 79 -13.16 -18.60 13.31
N PHE A 80 -13.98 -17.55 13.43
CA PHE A 80 -15.19 -17.54 14.23
C PHE A 80 -16.48 -17.71 13.40
N GLU A 81 -16.37 -17.98 12.10
CA GLU A 81 -17.50 -18.10 11.18
C GLU A 81 -18.43 -16.86 11.17
N ILE A 82 -17.86 -15.68 11.42
CA ILE A 82 -18.58 -14.40 11.48
C ILE A 82 -18.72 -13.84 10.07
N GLN A 83 -19.95 -13.53 9.67
CA GLN A 83 -20.25 -12.87 8.40
C GLN A 83 -20.58 -11.39 8.64
N PRO A 84 -19.70 -10.45 8.23
CA PRO A 84 -19.96 -9.02 8.40
C PRO A 84 -21.09 -8.55 7.47
N SER A 85 -21.82 -7.52 7.90
CA SER A 85 -22.87 -6.92 7.08
C SER A 85 -22.33 -6.28 5.80
N GLU A 86 -23.18 -6.14 4.77
CA GLU A 86 -22.83 -5.46 3.52
C GLU A 86 -22.34 -4.02 3.76
N GLN A 87 -22.94 -3.32 4.72
CA GLN A 87 -22.50 -1.98 5.13
C GLN A 87 -21.07 -2.00 5.65
N THR A 88 -20.72 -2.96 6.52
CA THR A 88 -19.38 -3.13 7.05
C THR A 88 -18.38 -3.38 5.93
N ILE A 89 -18.70 -4.27 4.99
CA ILE A 89 -17.84 -4.56 3.83
C ILE A 89 -17.60 -3.31 3.00
N LYS A 90 -18.65 -2.52 2.69
CA LYS A 90 -18.52 -1.26 1.93
C LYS A 90 -17.61 -0.24 2.65
N LEU A 91 -17.73 -0.11 3.96
CA LEU A 91 -16.85 0.78 4.73
C LEU A 91 -15.39 0.28 4.76
N ARG A 92 -15.17 -1.03 4.87
CA ARG A 92 -13.81 -1.60 4.78
C ARG A 92 -13.19 -1.41 3.41
N LYS A 93 -13.96 -1.55 2.33
CA LYS A 93 -13.50 -1.23 0.97
C LYS A 93 -13.07 0.22 0.83
N LEU A 94 -13.82 1.17 1.41
CA LEU A 94 -13.39 2.58 1.46
C LEU A 94 -12.04 2.75 2.16
N ILE A 95 -11.79 2.02 3.25
CA ILE A 95 -10.46 2.04 3.90
C ILE A 95 -9.38 1.52 2.95
N VAL A 96 -9.60 0.39 2.29
CA VAL A 96 -8.62 -0.18 1.33
C VAL A 96 -8.36 0.80 0.18
N PHE A 97 -9.39 1.39 -0.41
CA PHE A 97 -9.21 2.39 -1.48
C PHE A 97 -8.44 3.62 -1.00
N GLY A 98 -8.75 4.13 0.19
CA GLY A 98 -8.01 5.25 0.78
C GLY A 98 -6.52 4.93 0.96
N GLU A 99 -6.20 3.75 1.48
CA GLU A 99 -4.81 3.31 1.65
C GLU A 99 -4.09 3.12 0.30
N VAL A 100 -4.74 2.50 -0.68
CA VAL A 100 -4.17 2.32 -2.03
C VAL A 100 -3.83 3.67 -2.65
N ILE A 101 -4.76 4.64 -2.60
CA ILE A 101 -4.52 5.99 -3.12
C ILE A 101 -3.36 6.65 -2.35
N GLN A 102 -3.39 6.66 -1.02
CA GLN A 102 -2.34 7.26 -0.19
C GLN A 102 -0.96 6.64 -0.46
N SER A 103 -0.89 5.32 -0.54
CA SER A 103 0.34 4.54 -0.76
C SER A 103 0.89 4.76 -2.17
N HIS A 104 0.05 4.66 -3.20
CA HIS A 104 0.45 4.94 -4.58
C HIS A 104 0.96 6.36 -4.75
N LEU A 105 0.32 7.37 -4.16
CA LEU A 105 0.79 8.74 -4.25
C LEU A 105 2.12 8.95 -3.52
N ALA A 106 2.35 8.27 -2.40
CA ALA A 106 3.65 8.29 -1.74
C ALA A 106 4.72 7.73 -2.68
N HIS A 107 4.48 6.55 -3.25
CA HIS A 107 5.41 5.91 -4.16
C HIS A 107 5.67 6.77 -5.41
N LEU A 108 4.62 7.17 -6.11
CA LEU A 108 4.70 7.94 -7.34
C LEU A 108 5.43 9.27 -7.11
N TYR A 109 4.94 10.13 -6.22
CA TYR A 109 5.48 11.50 -6.09
C TYR A 109 6.74 11.63 -5.24
N LEU A 110 6.87 10.86 -4.16
CA LEU A 110 7.98 11.01 -3.21
C LEU A 110 9.14 10.09 -3.54
N LEU A 111 8.86 8.89 -4.06
CA LEU A 111 9.87 7.86 -4.25
C LEU A 111 10.36 7.84 -5.70
N ALA A 112 9.45 7.63 -6.65
CA ALA A 112 9.79 7.36 -8.06
C ALA A 112 10.03 8.62 -8.90
N LEU A 113 9.14 9.61 -8.84
CA LEU A 113 9.18 10.78 -9.72
C LEU A 113 10.51 11.55 -9.72
N PRO A 114 11.22 11.74 -8.58
CA PRO A 114 12.52 12.43 -8.59
C PRO A 114 13.56 11.77 -9.51
N ASP A 115 13.58 10.44 -9.60
CA ASP A 115 14.50 9.72 -10.50
C ASP A 115 14.19 10.00 -11.97
N TYR A 116 12.92 9.88 -12.35
CA TYR A 116 12.49 10.14 -13.72
C TYR A 116 12.70 11.59 -14.16
N MET A 117 12.71 12.53 -13.21
CA MET A 117 12.98 13.95 -13.47
C MET A 117 14.46 14.33 -13.32
N GLY A 118 15.33 13.38 -12.94
CA GLY A 118 16.75 13.63 -12.73
C GLY A 118 17.05 14.65 -11.62
N VAL A 119 16.21 14.68 -10.57
CA VAL A 119 16.37 15.58 -9.42
C VAL A 119 16.46 14.81 -8.11
N LYS A 120 16.97 15.47 -7.06
CA LYS A 120 17.28 14.79 -5.79
C LYS A 120 16.03 14.34 -5.04
N ASP A 121 15.02 15.20 -4.96
CA ASP A 121 13.84 15.00 -4.13
C ASP A 121 12.66 15.85 -4.62
N ILE A 122 11.52 15.67 -3.97
CA ILE A 122 10.28 16.39 -4.29
C ILE A 122 10.39 17.91 -4.12
N PHE A 123 11.30 18.43 -3.29
CA PHE A 123 11.43 19.87 -3.12
C PHE A 123 12.05 20.52 -4.35
N ASP A 124 12.98 19.82 -5.01
CA ASP A 124 13.54 20.27 -6.29
C ASP A 124 12.49 20.21 -7.41
N ILE A 125 11.60 19.22 -7.39
CA ILE A 125 10.43 19.20 -8.27
C ILE A 125 9.55 20.42 -7.98
N TYR A 126 9.19 20.67 -6.72
CA TYR A 126 8.31 21.77 -6.34
C TYR A 126 8.81 23.14 -6.79
N LYS A 127 10.13 23.38 -6.76
CA LYS A 127 10.72 24.65 -7.24
C LYS A 127 10.47 24.89 -8.73
N LYS A 128 10.40 23.84 -9.54
CA LYS A 128 10.25 23.91 -11.01
C LYS A 128 8.81 23.66 -11.48
N HIS A 129 8.11 22.78 -10.78
CA HIS A 129 6.82 22.17 -11.12
C HIS A 129 5.89 22.17 -9.88
N PRO A 130 5.55 23.37 -9.35
CA PRO A 130 4.79 23.46 -8.10
C PRO A 130 3.36 22.92 -8.24
N GLU A 131 2.74 23.06 -9.40
CA GLU A 131 1.35 22.63 -9.62
C GLU A 131 1.22 21.11 -9.63
N GLU A 132 2.18 20.41 -10.25
CA GLU A 132 2.26 18.95 -10.30
C GLU A 132 2.36 18.36 -8.88
N VAL A 133 3.20 18.96 -8.03
CA VAL A 133 3.35 18.55 -6.62
C VAL A 133 2.09 18.86 -5.82
N LYS A 134 1.47 20.03 -6.01
CA LYS A 134 0.21 20.39 -5.33
C LYS A 134 -0.93 19.42 -5.66
N ILE A 135 -1.01 18.93 -6.90
CA ILE A 135 -1.98 17.90 -7.30
C ILE A 135 -1.78 16.62 -6.46
N GLY A 136 -0.55 16.12 -6.38
CA GLY A 136 -0.24 14.93 -5.57
C GLY A 136 -0.55 15.11 -4.08
N LEU A 137 -0.23 16.28 -3.53
CA LEU A 137 -0.56 16.64 -2.14
C LEU A 137 -2.07 16.70 -1.91
N LYS A 138 -2.84 17.26 -2.86
CA LYS A 138 -4.30 17.38 -2.75
C LYS A 138 -4.98 16.02 -2.78
N LEU A 139 -4.54 15.14 -3.67
CA LEU A 139 -5.00 13.76 -3.71
C LEU A 139 -4.71 13.03 -2.39
N ARG A 140 -3.49 13.20 -1.86
CA ARG A 140 -3.08 12.59 -0.59
C ARG A 140 -3.89 13.12 0.59
N GLU A 141 -4.17 14.42 0.64
CA GLU A 141 -5.05 15.04 1.64
C GLU A 141 -6.44 14.41 1.61
N ASN A 142 -7.03 14.28 0.42
CA ASN A 142 -8.35 13.69 0.25
C ASN A 142 -8.39 12.18 0.61
N ALA A 143 -7.33 11.43 0.30
CA ALA A 143 -7.18 10.03 0.72
C ALA A 143 -7.05 9.90 2.25
N ASN A 144 -6.24 10.75 2.88
CA ASN A 144 -6.11 10.79 4.34
C ASN A 144 -7.45 11.09 5.01
N TYR A 145 -8.22 12.03 4.45
CA TYR A 145 -9.56 12.35 4.94
C TYR A 145 -10.51 11.14 4.85
N MET A 146 -10.44 10.35 3.77
CA MET A 146 -11.19 9.09 3.66
C MET A 146 -10.87 8.13 4.81
N LEU A 147 -9.58 7.93 5.08
CA LEU A 147 -9.10 7.05 6.15
C LEU A 147 -9.45 7.58 7.54
N GLU A 148 -9.42 8.89 7.75
CA GLU A 148 -9.84 9.50 9.01
C GLU A 148 -11.35 9.37 9.25
N VAL A 149 -12.16 9.62 8.22
CA VAL A 149 -13.62 9.52 8.29
C VAL A 149 -14.07 8.09 8.56
N VAL A 150 -13.43 7.10 7.94
CA VAL A 150 -13.87 5.69 8.06
C VAL A 150 -13.06 4.92 9.10
N GLY A 151 -11.74 4.97 9.04
CA GLY A 151 -10.81 4.26 9.94
C GLY A 151 -10.47 5.01 11.23
N GLY A 152 -10.80 6.31 11.33
CA GLY A 152 -10.57 7.14 12.51
C GLY A 152 -9.22 7.82 12.60
N ARG A 153 -8.23 7.35 11.82
CA ARG A 153 -6.90 7.94 11.68
C ARG A 153 -6.40 7.68 10.25
N PRO A 154 -5.60 8.59 9.66
CA PRO A 154 -4.95 8.34 8.37
C PRO A 154 -3.94 7.17 8.39
N VAL A 155 -3.37 6.88 9.55
CA VAL A 155 -2.39 5.79 9.74
C VAL A 155 -2.78 5.04 11.02
N HIS A 156 -2.73 3.70 10.94
CA HIS A 156 -3.14 2.78 11.99
C HIS A 156 -4.62 2.99 12.39
N PRO A 157 -5.58 2.43 11.63
CA PRO A 157 -7.00 2.62 11.88
C PRO A 157 -7.38 2.12 13.28
N ILE A 158 -8.32 2.82 13.90
CA ILE A 158 -8.77 2.57 15.28
C ILE A 158 -10.27 2.35 15.38
N ARG A 159 -11.04 2.61 14.31
CA ARG A 159 -12.49 2.40 14.32
C ARG A 159 -12.89 1.01 13.86
N THR A 160 -12.03 0.30 13.14
CA THR A 160 -12.28 -1.06 12.69
C THR A 160 -12.28 -2.02 13.88
N THR A 161 -13.20 -2.99 13.87
CA THR A 161 -13.26 -4.08 14.85
C THR A 161 -13.83 -5.35 14.19
N ILE A 162 -13.78 -6.46 14.91
CA ILE A 162 -14.44 -7.71 14.52
C ILE A 162 -15.94 -7.44 14.33
N ASN A 163 -16.50 -7.95 13.24
CA ASN A 163 -17.89 -7.79 12.80
C ASN A 163 -18.34 -6.34 12.51
N GLY A 164 -17.44 -5.36 12.47
CA GLY A 164 -17.87 -3.98 12.17
C GLY A 164 -16.91 -2.87 12.54
N PHE A 165 -17.48 -1.83 13.14
CA PHE A 165 -16.79 -0.60 13.50
C PHE A 165 -17.24 -0.12 14.90
N LEU A 166 -16.30 0.37 15.70
CA LEU A 166 -16.58 1.04 16.98
C LEU A 166 -17.35 2.35 16.77
N LYS A 167 -17.14 3.01 15.63
CA LYS A 167 -17.85 4.21 15.21
C LYS A 167 -17.94 4.26 13.69
N ILE A 168 -19.15 4.38 13.18
CA ILE A 168 -19.40 4.58 11.74
C ILE A 168 -19.46 6.09 11.40
N PRO A 169 -19.10 6.48 10.16
CA PRO A 169 -19.19 7.86 9.72
C PRO A 169 -20.64 8.35 9.63
N THR A 170 -20.85 9.64 9.86
CA THR A 170 -22.17 10.27 9.69
C THR A 170 -22.50 10.48 8.21
N LYS A 171 -23.79 10.65 7.89
CA LYS A 171 -24.24 10.94 6.52
C LYS A 171 -23.62 12.24 5.97
N THR A 172 -23.38 13.23 6.83
CA THR A 172 -22.72 14.49 6.44
C THR A 172 -21.27 14.25 6.06
N GLN A 173 -20.51 13.51 6.88
CA GLN A 173 -19.12 13.15 6.57
C GLN A 173 -19.00 12.35 5.26
N LEU A 174 -19.94 11.42 5.02
CA LEU A 174 -19.96 10.66 3.77
C LEU A 174 -20.27 11.53 2.54
N LYS A 175 -21.13 12.53 2.67
CA LYS A 175 -21.40 13.49 1.59
C LYS A 175 -20.19 14.37 1.29
N GLU A 176 -19.51 14.86 2.33
CA GLU A 176 -18.27 15.63 2.18
C GLU A 176 -17.17 14.81 1.51
N LEU A 177 -16.99 13.56 1.96
CA LEU A 177 -16.06 12.61 1.36
C LEU A 177 -16.38 12.37 -0.12
N LEU A 178 -17.65 12.15 -0.47
CA LEU A 178 -18.07 11.97 -1.86
C LEU A 178 -17.69 13.17 -2.74
N ASN A 179 -17.90 14.40 -2.26
CA ASN A 179 -17.54 15.61 -3.00
C ASN A 179 -16.02 15.69 -3.23
N LYS A 180 -15.23 15.44 -2.19
CA LYS A 180 -13.76 15.37 -2.30
C LYS A 180 -13.29 14.31 -3.28
N MET A 181 -13.94 13.14 -3.29
CA MET A 181 -13.59 12.07 -4.23
C MET A 181 -13.93 12.42 -5.67
N LYS A 182 -15.04 13.11 -5.92
CA LYS A 182 -15.39 13.61 -7.26
C LYS A 182 -14.34 14.60 -7.78
N GLU A 183 -13.91 15.54 -6.95
CA GLU A 183 -12.82 16.48 -7.27
C GLU A 183 -11.50 15.73 -7.54
N SER A 184 -11.23 14.68 -6.77
CA SER A 184 -10.00 13.88 -6.87
C SER A 184 -9.86 13.14 -8.20
N VAL A 185 -10.94 12.89 -8.93
CA VAL A 185 -10.87 12.21 -10.23
C VAL A 185 -10.04 13.02 -11.23
N GLU A 186 -10.26 14.34 -11.32
CA GLU A 186 -9.53 15.20 -12.24
C GLU A 186 -8.03 15.22 -11.89
N TYR A 187 -7.71 15.31 -10.60
CA TYR A 187 -6.33 15.26 -10.12
C TYR A 187 -5.66 13.92 -10.44
N ALA A 188 -6.37 12.80 -10.27
CA ALA A 188 -5.84 11.47 -10.59
C ALA A 188 -5.53 11.33 -12.09
N VAL A 189 -6.40 11.86 -12.97
CA VAL A 189 -6.14 11.90 -14.41
C VAL A 189 -4.87 12.70 -14.72
N LYS A 190 -4.70 13.88 -14.12
CA LYS A 190 -3.47 14.69 -14.28
C LYS A 190 -2.22 13.95 -13.79
N THR A 191 -2.31 13.18 -12.70
CA THR A 191 -1.22 12.30 -12.27
C THR A 191 -0.90 11.26 -13.34
N VAL A 192 -1.90 10.58 -13.90
CA VAL A 192 -1.68 9.60 -14.99
C VAL A 192 -1.01 10.26 -16.19
N GLU A 193 -1.48 11.44 -16.61
CA GLU A 193 -0.89 12.19 -17.73
C GLU A 193 0.56 12.62 -17.49
N LEU A 194 0.91 12.96 -16.24
CA LEU A 194 2.29 13.26 -15.86
C LEU A 194 3.17 12.02 -16.04
N PHE A 195 2.75 10.87 -15.48
CA PHE A 195 3.54 9.65 -15.52
C PHE A 195 3.60 9.02 -16.91
N ALA A 196 2.57 9.17 -17.73
CA ALA A 196 2.55 8.70 -19.12
C ALA A 196 3.57 9.42 -20.03
N LYS A 197 4.06 10.60 -19.62
CA LYS A 197 5.07 11.38 -20.35
C LYS A 197 6.50 11.02 -19.96
N LEU A 198 6.69 10.24 -18.89
CA LEU A 198 8.02 9.86 -18.41
C LEU A 198 8.62 8.80 -19.33
N GLU A 199 9.93 8.90 -19.56
CA GLU A 199 10.67 7.86 -20.26
C GLU A 199 10.90 6.68 -19.33
N ILE A 200 10.17 5.58 -19.57
CA ILE A 200 10.30 4.35 -18.80
C ILE A 200 11.31 3.44 -19.51
N PRO A 201 12.38 2.98 -18.84
CA PRO A 201 13.33 2.04 -19.41
C PRO A 201 12.64 0.76 -19.87
N ASN A 202 12.98 0.28 -21.08
CA ASN A 202 12.47 -1.01 -21.53
C ASN A 202 13.09 -2.13 -20.69
N PHE A 203 12.26 -2.84 -19.93
CA PHE A 203 12.69 -3.96 -19.10
C PHE A 203 11.63 -5.07 -19.18
N GLU A 204 12.04 -6.22 -19.69
CA GLU A 204 11.20 -7.40 -19.79
C GLU A 204 11.89 -8.60 -19.14
N ARG A 205 11.12 -9.37 -18.38
CA ARG A 205 11.55 -10.63 -17.79
C ARG A 205 10.34 -11.55 -17.67
N LYS A 206 10.52 -12.83 -18.00
CA LYS A 206 9.51 -13.85 -17.70
C LYS A 206 9.13 -13.78 -16.22
N THR A 207 7.88 -13.45 -15.96
CA THR A 207 7.34 -13.23 -14.62
C THR A 207 5.92 -13.77 -14.57
N GLU A 208 5.61 -14.60 -13.58
CA GLU A 208 4.24 -14.95 -13.26
C GLU A 208 3.60 -13.79 -12.48
N TYR A 209 2.48 -13.27 -12.97
CA TYR A 209 1.73 -12.21 -12.30
C TYR A 209 0.62 -12.82 -11.47
N VAL A 210 0.56 -12.46 -10.18
CA VAL A 210 -0.48 -12.92 -9.24
C VAL A 210 -1.32 -11.73 -8.78
N ALA A 211 -2.64 -11.90 -8.74
CA ALA A 211 -3.56 -10.87 -8.31
C ALA A 211 -4.82 -11.46 -7.67
N LEU A 212 -5.59 -10.62 -6.98
CA LEU A 212 -6.97 -10.96 -6.61
C LEU A 212 -7.90 -10.68 -7.80
N LYS A 213 -8.74 -11.66 -8.13
CA LYS A 213 -9.81 -11.53 -9.13
C LYS A 213 -11.16 -11.61 -8.47
N ASN A 214 -11.97 -10.59 -8.72
CA ASN A 214 -13.39 -10.56 -8.37
C ASN A 214 -14.20 -10.40 -9.66
N GLU A 215 -15.35 -11.07 -9.75
CA GLU A 215 -16.18 -11.03 -10.97
C GLU A 215 -16.95 -9.72 -11.12
N ASN A 216 -17.21 -9.02 -10.02
CA ASN A 216 -18.12 -7.87 -9.99
C ASN A 216 -17.41 -6.52 -9.85
N GLU A 217 -16.14 -6.53 -9.44
CA GLU A 217 -15.38 -5.30 -9.13
C GLU A 217 -13.87 -5.52 -9.25
N TYR A 218 -13.09 -4.45 -9.10
CA TYR A 218 -11.63 -4.55 -9.05
C TYR A 218 -11.19 -5.24 -7.76
N GLY A 219 -10.41 -6.32 -7.88
CA GLY A 219 -10.04 -7.21 -6.77
C GLY A 219 -9.03 -6.59 -5.81
N LEU A 220 -9.51 -5.81 -4.83
CA LEU A 220 -8.68 -5.23 -3.76
C LEU A 220 -9.01 -5.73 -2.36
N TYR A 221 -10.27 -6.06 -2.09
CA TYR A 221 -10.72 -6.48 -0.75
C TYR A 221 -11.08 -7.97 -0.69
N ASP A 222 -11.84 -8.46 -1.68
CA ASP A 222 -12.25 -9.86 -1.82
C ASP A 222 -12.02 -10.36 -3.25
N GLY A 223 -11.73 -11.64 -3.40
CA GLY A 223 -11.55 -12.30 -4.68
C GLY A 223 -10.79 -13.62 -4.54
N LYS A 224 -10.70 -14.35 -5.65
CA LYS A 224 -9.82 -15.52 -5.77
C LYS A 224 -8.40 -15.07 -6.09
N VAL A 225 -7.41 -15.80 -5.59
CA VAL A 225 -6.02 -15.61 -5.98
C VAL A 225 -5.82 -16.28 -7.35
N VAL A 226 -5.49 -15.48 -8.35
CA VAL A 226 -5.26 -15.96 -9.72
C VAL A 226 -3.87 -15.59 -10.22
N SER A 227 -3.33 -16.36 -11.16
CA SER A 227 -2.08 -16.03 -11.83
C SER A 227 -2.12 -16.11 -13.35
N SER A 228 -1.16 -15.45 -14.00
CA SER A 228 -0.95 -15.54 -15.46
C SER A 228 -0.49 -16.92 -15.94
N GLU A 229 -0.05 -17.80 -15.04
CA GLU A 229 0.35 -19.19 -15.35
C GLU A 229 -0.70 -20.24 -14.91
N GLY A 230 -1.91 -19.80 -14.53
CA GLY A 230 -3.07 -20.68 -14.36
C GLY A 230 -3.49 -20.98 -12.92
N LEU A 231 -2.86 -20.36 -11.91
CA LEU A 231 -3.35 -20.43 -10.53
C LEU A 231 -4.78 -19.86 -10.45
N ASN A 232 -5.66 -20.52 -9.70
CA ASN A 232 -7.00 -20.04 -9.39
C ASN A 232 -7.52 -20.74 -8.13
N VAL A 233 -7.32 -20.11 -6.96
CA VAL A 233 -7.66 -20.67 -5.65
C VAL A 233 -8.38 -19.65 -4.79
N GLU A 234 -9.17 -20.13 -3.81
CA GLU A 234 -9.70 -19.24 -2.79
C GLU A 234 -8.56 -18.71 -1.90
N GLY A 235 -8.69 -17.49 -1.37
CA GLY A 235 -7.63 -16.89 -0.56
C GLY A 235 -7.24 -17.71 0.67
N LYS A 236 -8.19 -18.47 1.25
CA LYS A 236 -7.95 -19.38 2.38
C LYS A 236 -7.15 -20.63 2.00
N ASP A 237 -7.16 -21.01 0.72
CA ASP A 237 -6.52 -22.22 0.21
C ASP A 237 -5.15 -21.91 -0.43
N TYR A 238 -4.71 -20.65 -0.42
CA TYR A 238 -3.45 -20.20 -1.03
C TYR A 238 -2.23 -20.37 -0.10
N MET A 239 -2.44 -20.48 1.22
CA MET A 239 -1.36 -20.60 2.22
C MET A 239 -1.05 -22.05 2.60
#